data_AF-A0A9E3A888-F1
#
_entry.id   AF-A0A9E3A888-F1
#
_cell.length_a   1.000
_cell.length_b   1.000
_cell.length_c   1.000
_cell.angle_alpha   90.00
_cell.angle_beta   90.00
_cell.angle_gamma   90.00
#
_symmetry.space_group_name_H-M   'P 1'
#
loop_
_entity.id
_entity.type
_entity.pdbx_description
1 polymer ?
#
loop_
_entity_poly.entity_id
_entity_poly.type
_entity_poly.pdbx_seq_one_letter_code
_entity_poly.pdbx_strand_id
1 'polypeptide(L)'
;MLALEIIAERKIAEAIERGEFDHLPGAGQPLDLDDLDPSLPEELRLAYRILKNAGMSDADMAAEETAERARARKKLVLLEKRIEARYYELAVAKLGR
;
A
#
# COMPACT_ATOMS: atom_id res chain seq x y z
N MET A 1 21.04 14.48 13.66
CA MET A 1 19.60 14.81 13.75
C MET A 1 19.35 16.09 12.99
N LEU A 2 18.34 16.07 12.13
CA LEU A 2 17.86 17.21 11.35
C LEU A 2 17.11 18.18 12.27
N ALA A 3 17.15 19.49 11.99
CA ALA A 3 16.47 20.51 12.82
C ALA A 3 14.97 20.26 12.99
N LEU A 4 14.32 19.67 11.97
CA LEU A 4 12.91 19.29 12.02
C LEU A 4 12.63 18.19 13.06
N GLU A 5 13.52 17.20 13.18
CA GLU A 5 13.38 16.12 14.17
C GLU A 5 13.41 16.70 15.59
N ILE A 6 14.33 17.62 15.88
CA ILE A 6 14.44 18.26 17.20
C ILE A 6 13.17 19.06 17.54
N ILE A 7 12.60 19.76 16.57
CA ILE A 7 11.35 20.52 16.76
C ILE A 7 10.18 19.57 17.00
N ALA A 8 10.08 18.48 16.23
CA ALA A 8 9.05 17.48 16.39
C ALA A 8 9.11 16.82 17.78
N GLU A 9 10.28 16.35 18.20
CA GLU A 9 10.49 15.72 19.51
C GLU A 9 10.11 16.65 20.67
N ARG A 10 10.53 17.93 20.60
CA ARG A 10 10.16 18.92 21.64
C ARG A 10 8.66 19.14 21.69
N LYS A 11 8.00 19.23 20.54
CA LYS A 11 6.53 19.42 20.47
C LYS A 11 5.77 18.22 21.03
N ILE A 12 6.23 17.01 20.74
CA ILE A 12 5.64 15.77 21.27
C ILE A 12 5.80 15.74 22.79
N ALA A 13 7.01 16.01 23.31
CA ALA A 13 7.27 16.03 24.75
C ALA A 13 6.40 17.06 25.48
N GLU A 14 6.30 18.29 24.97
CA GLU A 14 5.42 19.33 25.54
C GLU A 14 3.94 18.90 25.57
N ALA A 15 3.45 18.21 24.54
CA ALA A 15 2.07 17.73 24.48
C ALA A 15 1.82 16.57 25.47
N ILE A 16 2.82 15.71 25.69
CA ILE A 16 2.78 14.67 26.73
C ILE A 16 2.72 15.32 28.12
N GLU A 17 3.56 16.31 28.41
CA GLU A 17 3.55 17.01 29.71
C GLU A 17 2.23 17.73 29.99
N ARG A 18 1.56 18.22 28.95
CA ARG A 18 0.24 18.85 29.03
C ARG A 18 -0.92 17.85 29.17
N GLY A 19 -0.64 16.56 29.11
CA GLY A 19 -1.67 15.51 29.14
C GLY A 19 -2.56 15.49 27.89
N GLU A 20 -2.10 16.04 26.75
CA GLU A 20 -2.89 16.08 25.51
C GLU A 20 -3.16 14.67 24.94
N PHE A 21 -2.38 13.68 25.36
CA PHE A 21 -2.55 12.27 25.00
C PHE A 21 -3.34 11.48 26.06
N ASP A 22 -3.76 12.11 27.16
CA ASP A 22 -4.56 11.45 28.19
C ASP A 22 -6.00 11.28 27.69
N HIS A 23 -6.61 10.14 28.01
CA HIS A 23 -8.02 9.84 27.71
C HIS A 23 -8.40 9.94 26.22
N LEU A 24 -7.44 9.70 25.31
CA LEU A 24 -7.75 9.61 23.88
C LEU A 24 -8.85 8.56 23.61
N PRO A 25 -9.70 8.77 22.60
CA PRO A 25 -10.67 7.78 22.17
C PRO A 25 -9.99 6.42 21.92
N GLY A 26 -10.48 5.37 22.58
CA GLY A 26 -9.90 4.02 22.50
C GLY A 26 -8.72 3.76 23.46
N ALA A 27 -8.32 4.72 24.30
CA ALA A 27 -7.27 4.50 25.29
C ALA A 27 -7.62 3.36 26.26
N GLY A 28 -6.72 2.38 26.39
CA GLY A 28 -6.91 1.20 27.23
C GLY A 28 -7.86 0.14 26.67
N GLN A 29 -8.44 0.37 25.49
CA GLN A 29 -9.27 -0.63 24.80
C GLN A 29 -8.40 -1.54 23.92
N PRO A 30 -8.82 -2.80 23.70
CA PRO A 30 -8.16 -3.67 22.73
C PRO A 30 -8.19 -3.02 21.35
N LEU A 31 -7.10 -3.13 20.60
CA LEU A 31 -7.06 -2.66 19.22
C LEU A 31 -8.02 -3.50 18.38
N ASP A 32 -8.91 -2.86 17.64
CA ASP A 32 -9.68 -3.55 16.61
C ASP A 32 -8.73 -3.92 15.45
N LEU A 33 -8.54 -5.22 15.27
CA LEU A 33 -7.73 -5.78 14.20
C LEU A 33 -8.60 -6.22 13.01
N ASP A 34 -9.92 -6.28 13.19
CA ASP A 34 -10.91 -6.70 12.19
C ASP A 34 -11.48 -5.51 11.38
N ASP A 35 -11.03 -4.29 11.69
CA ASP A 35 -11.38 -3.03 11.02
C ASP A 35 -11.01 -2.94 9.53
N LEU A 36 -10.27 -3.93 9.02
CA LEU A 36 -9.81 -4.01 7.63
C LEU A 36 -10.56 -5.14 6.92
N ASP A 37 -11.04 -4.84 5.70
CA ASP A 37 -11.76 -5.81 4.88
C ASP A 37 -10.92 -7.11 4.76
N PRO A 38 -11.45 -8.27 5.17
CA PRO A 38 -10.79 -9.57 5.05
C PRO A 38 -10.38 -9.91 3.61
N SER A 39 -10.99 -9.25 2.62
CA SER A 39 -10.63 -9.37 1.21
C SER A 39 -9.26 -8.77 0.88
N LEU A 40 -8.70 -7.91 1.74
CA LEU A 40 -7.35 -7.40 1.57
C LEU A 40 -6.29 -8.48 1.87
N PRO A 41 -5.34 -8.70 0.93
CA PRO A 41 -4.11 -9.44 1.20
C PRO A 41 -3.39 -8.89 2.43
N GLU A 42 -2.78 -9.77 3.22
CA GLU A 42 -2.11 -9.42 4.47
C GLU A 42 -1.04 -8.34 4.28
N GLU A 43 -0.32 -8.39 3.16
CA GLU A 43 0.74 -7.46 2.82
C GLU A 43 0.23 -6.03 2.56
N LEU A 44 -1.04 -5.88 2.18
CA LEU A 44 -1.67 -4.60 1.86
C LEU A 44 -2.41 -3.97 3.03
N ARG A 45 -2.75 -4.75 4.07
CA ARG A 45 -3.53 -4.30 5.23
C ARG A 45 -2.89 -3.11 5.97
N LEU A 46 -1.57 -3.16 6.17
CA LEU A 46 -0.85 -2.06 6.83
C LEU A 46 -0.89 -0.77 6.00
N ALA A 47 -0.65 -0.88 4.69
CA ALA A 47 -0.68 0.26 3.79
C ALA A 47 -2.08 0.90 3.77
N TYR A 48 -3.13 0.10 3.65
CA TYR A 48 -4.52 0.57 3.65
C TYR A 48 -4.89 1.27 4.98
N ARG A 49 -4.44 0.72 6.12
CA ARG A 49 -4.65 1.34 7.45
C ARG A 49 -3.97 2.72 7.57
N ILE A 50 -2.76 2.86 7.04
CA ILE A 50 -2.05 4.16 7.02
C ILE A 50 -2.83 5.17 6.17
N LEU A 51 -3.32 4.78 4.99
CA LEU A 51 -4.08 5.65 4.10
C LEU A 51 -5.43 6.06 4.70
N LYS A 52 -6.16 5.12 5.30
CA LYS A 52 -7.41 5.39 6.02
C LYS A 52 -7.19 6.37 7.18
N ASN A 53 -6.14 6.18 7.97
CA ASN A 53 -5.78 7.10 9.06
C ASN A 53 -5.38 8.51 8.56
N ALA A 54 -4.86 8.62 7.34
CA ALA A 54 -4.54 9.89 6.69
C ALA A 54 -5.77 10.62 6.12
N GLY A 55 -6.98 10.06 6.27
CA GLY A 55 -8.23 10.62 5.78
C GLY A 55 -8.53 10.31 4.31
N MET A 56 -7.83 9.35 3.72
CA MET A 56 -8.15 8.87 2.36
C MET A 56 -9.44 8.05 2.41
N SER A 57 -10.37 8.28 1.49
CA SER A 57 -11.65 7.56 1.48
C SER A 57 -11.51 6.16 0.86
N ASP A 58 -12.42 5.25 1.20
CA ASP A 58 -12.46 3.92 0.59
C ASP A 58 -12.64 3.98 -0.93
N ALA A 59 -13.37 4.98 -1.43
CA ALA A 59 -13.54 5.21 -2.86
C ALA A 59 -12.22 5.58 -3.55
N ASP A 60 -11.40 6.42 -2.90
CA ASP A 60 -10.09 6.83 -3.42
C ASP A 60 -9.10 5.67 -3.44
N MET A 61 -9.09 4.86 -2.37
CA MET A 61 -8.23 3.68 -2.28
C MET A 61 -8.62 2.60 -3.30
N ALA A 62 -9.92 2.33 -3.46
CA ALA A 62 -10.41 1.43 -4.50
C ALA A 62 -10.09 1.92 -5.92
N ALA A 63 -10.18 3.24 -6.16
CA ALA A 63 -9.82 3.83 -7.44
C ALA A 63 -8.34 3.61 -7.79
N GLU A 64 -7.42 3.81 -6.85
CA GLU A 64 -6.00 3.57 -7.11
C GLU A 64 -5.69 2.08 -7.29
N GLU A 65 -6.32 1.19 -6.50
CA GLU A 65 -6.16 -0.25 -6.67
C GLU A 65 -6.63 -0.70 -8.07
N THR A 66 -7.79 -0.23 -8.53
CA THR A 66 -8.29 -0.56 -9.88
C THR A 66 -7.37 -0.03 -10.97
N ALA A 67 -6.80 1.17 -10.80
CA ALA A 67 -5.83 1.75 -11.72
C ALA A 67 -4.54 0.92 -11.77
N GLU A 68 -4.02 0.50 -10.62
CA GLU A 68 -2.84 -0.34 -10.53
C GLU A 68 -3.07 -1.71 -11.17
N ARG A 69 -4.20 -2.38 -10.86
CA ARG A 69 -4.60 -3.64 -11.50
C ARG A 69 -4.71 -3.49 -13.02
N ALA A 70 -5.26 -2.38 -13.51
CA ALA A 70 -5.34 -2.11 -14.95
C ALA A 70 -3.96 -1.93 -15.59
N ARG A 71 -3.02 -1.26 -14.91
CA ARG A 71 -1.62 -1.14 -15.33
C ARG A 71 -0.92 -2.51 -15.38
N ALA A 72 -1.08 -3.31 -14.33
CA ALA A 72 -0.53 -4.67 -14.25
C ALA A 72 -1.05 -5.56 -15.39
N ARG A 73 -2.35 -5.51 -15.67
CA ARG A 73 -2.97 -6.25 -16.79
C ARG A 73 -2.40 -5.86 -18.15
N LYS A 74 -2.24 -4.55 -18.42
CA LYS A 74 -1.61 -4.07 -19.67
C LYS A 74 -0.19 -4.62 -19.82
N LYS A 75 0.59 -4.64 -18.74
CA LYS A 75 1.96 -5.18 -18.72
C LYS A 75 1.97 -6.68 -18.99
N LEU A 76 1.01 -7.43 -18.44
CA LEU A 76 0.86 -8.87 -18.66
C LEU A 76 0.62 -9.18 -20.15
N VAL A 77 -0.32 -8.47 -20.78
CA VAL A 77 -0.63 -8.63 -22.22
C VAL A 77 0.60 -8.38 -23.09
N LEU A 78 1.43 -7.39 -22.73
CA LEU A 78 2.67 -7.12 -23.47
C LEU A 78 3.70 -8.26 -23.29
N LEU A 79 3.77 -8.83 -22.09
CA LEU A 79 4.63 -9.97 -21.78
C LEU A 79 4.21 -11.23 -22.54
N GLU A 80 2.91 -11.52 -22.59
CA GLU A 80 2.37 -12.64 -23.36
C GLU A 80 2.74 -12.54 -24.84
N LYS A 81 2.52 -11.36 -25.47
CA LYS A 81 2.94 -11.12 -26.85
C LYS A 81 4.44 -11.30 -27.06
N ARG A 82 5.27 -10.86 -26.10
CA ARG A 82 6.73 -11.04 -26.16
C ARG A 82 7.14 -12.51 -26.04
N ILE A 83 6.46 -13.28 -25.20
CA ILE A 83 6.72 -14.71 -25.02
C ILE A 83 6.35 -15.46 -26.30
N GLU A 84 5.19 -15.16 -26.87
CA GLU A 84 4.69 -15.76 -28.10
C GLU A 84 5.64 -15.50 -29.28
N ALA A 85 6.03 -14.23 -29.52
CA ALA A 85 7.00 -13.89 -30.56
C ALA A 85 8.33 -14.64 -30.39
N ARG A 86 8.83 -14.71 -29.15
CA ARG A 86 10.09 -15.41 -28.84
C ARG A 86 9.98 -16.92 -29.03
N TYR A 87 8.82 -17.53 -28.74
CA TYR A 87 8.56 -18.95 -28.95
C TYR A 87 8.57 -19.28 -30.45
N TYR A 88 7.93 -18.46 -31.27
CA TYR A 88 7.94 -18.64 -32.73
C TYR A 88 9.35 -18.50 -33.32
N GLU A 89 10.13 -17.50 -32.91
CA GLU A 89 11.52 -17.37 -33.37
C GLU A 89 12.38 -18.59 -33.00
N LEU A 90 12.27 -19.08 -31.76
CA LEU A 90 12.98 -20.28 -31.32
C LEU A 90 12.54 -21.55 -32.05
N ALA A 91 11.25 -21.68 -32.34
CA ALA A 91 10.70 -22.82 -33.08
C ALA A 91 11.17 -22.84 -34.52
N VAL A 92 11.15 -21.69 -35.21
CA VAL A 92 11.66 -21.54 -36.59
C VAL A 92 13.17 -21.82 -36.64
N ALA A 93 13.94 -21.30 -35.69
CA ALA A 93 15.39 -21.53 -35.62
C ALA A 93 15.76 -23.02 -35.38
N LYS A 94 14.89 -23.80 -34.72
CA LYS A 94 15.07 -25.24 -34.51
C LYS A 94 14.65 -26.09 -35.71
N LEU A 95 13.64 -25.66 -36.48
CA LEU A 95 13.13 -26.39 -37.64
C LEU A 95 13.93 -26.13 -38.93
N GLY A 96 14.73 -25.07 -38.97
CA GLY A 96 15.61 -24.73 -40.08
C GLY A 96 17.00 -25.37 -40.06
N ARG A 97 17.23 -26.41 -39.25
CA ARG A 97 18.49 -27.20 -39.20
C ARG A 97 18.25 -28.64 -39.59
#